data_AF-A0A2E8G8F5-F1
#
_entry.id   AF-A0A2E8G8F5-F1
#
_cell.length_a   1.000
_cell.length_b   1.000
_cell.length_c   1.000
_cell.angle_alpha   90.00
_cell.angle_beta   90.00
_cell.angle_gamma   90.00
#
_symmetry.space_group_name_H-M   'P 1'
#
loop_
_entity.id
_entity.type
_entity.pdbx_description
1 polymer ?
#
loop_
_entity_poly.entity_id
_entity_poly.type
_entity_poly.pdbx_seq_one_letter_code
_entity_poly.pdbx_strand_id
1 'polypeptide(L)'
;MSSLETRTDRFFSVWLIIGFLLYAFGFFLAPSSKAQYLTLYIGLILPALYFSFFHFKQYFLENDKTLLWILFITVALYLPSAWADGDTLDTLRKNLKGVLFVVCLSIAVRHTYLTSPRLIGQLPAALLGCGAIALALFYIKLAQSGVVGGGVPGMGNLGENPNETGLALSVALIILASSMARKPSPAGILLCLTFLIAIYLAYSRAALLGLAVTLPFMLLHQYGKPRAATTFLVCCSVGAIAVAGMMLMGELDADKLLSRRPSLWKDFLSHNSGFHWAWGAGLPGSITVFSEILQRKLEPHSLYFALGLRGGILAITLFLGLVLAAVIRHGIKPSSNSVWLYILMFGMITQCFEGVYPVRPPNSFWLYTWLPLFMLLLTTNKNPDR
;
A
#
# COMPACT_ATOMS: atom_id res chain seq x y z
N MET A 1 -32.14 2.08 -3.09
CA MET A 1 -32.33 0.75 -2.45
C MET A 1 -33.81 0.50 -2.36
N SER A 2 -34.37 -0.20 -3.35
CA SER A 2 -35.78 -0.62 -3.38
C SER A 2 -35.88 -2.11 -3.06
N SER A 3 -36.57 -2.42 -1.95
CA SER A 3 -37.26 -3.66 -1.58
C SER A 3 -36.55 -5.02 -1.81
N LEU A 4 -36.26 -5.68 -0.67
CA LEU A 4 -35.80 -7.07 -0.45
C LEU A 4 -34.29 -7.27 -0.28
N GLU A 5 -33.66 -6.58 0.69
CA GLU A 5 -32.48 -7.17 1.32
C GLU A 5 -32.93 -8.39 2.14
N THR A 6 -32.44 -9.58 1.75
CA THR A 6 -32.73 -10.79 2.51
C THR A 6 -32.01 -10.73 3.86
N ARG A 7 -32.49 -11.48 4.86
CA ARG A 7 -31.75 -11.62 6.14
C ARG A 7 -30.30 -12.08 5.91
N THR A 8 -30.10 -12.88 4.87
CA THR A 8 -28.79 -13.37 4.41
C THR A 8 -27.89 -12.23 3.92
N ASP A 9 -28.40 -11.32 3.08
CA ASP A 9 -27.63 -10.16 2.60
C ASP A 9 -27.15 -9.28 3.76
N ARG A 10 -28.03 -9.03 4.74
CA ARG A 10 -27.69 -8.23 5.92
C ARG A 10 -26.62 -8.92 6.78
N PHE A 11 -26.70 -10.24 6.93
CA PHE A 11 -25.68 -11.00 7.66
C PHE A 11 -24.31 -10.89 6.99
N PHE A 12 -24.21 -11.17 5.69
CA PHE A 12 -22.96 -11.08 4.94
C PHE A 12 -22.43 -9.64 4.83
N SER A 13 -23.33 -8.66 4.78
CA SER A 13 -22.98 -7.23 4.80
C SER A 13 -22.28 -6.84 6.10
N VAL A 14 -22.89 -7.14 7.25
CA VAL A 14 -22.31 -6.83 8.56
C VAL A 14 -20.99 -7.59 8.75
N TRP A 15 -20.94 -8.86 8.35
CA TRP A 15 -19.71 -9.66 8.40
C TRP A 15 -18.58 -9.00 7.58
N LEU A 16 -18.86 -8.63 6.32
CA LEU A 16 -17.86 -7.99 5.46
C LEU A 16 -17.35 -6.66 6.02
N ILE A 17 -18.25 -5.83 6.55
CA ILE A 17 -17.89 -4.52 7.13
C ILE A 17 -17.03 -4.70 8.37
N ILE A 18 -17.41 -5.59 9.29
CA ILE A 18 -16.62 -5.88 10.49
C ILE A 18 -15.26 -6.45 10.10
N GLY A 19 -15.21 -7.40 9.17
CA GLY A 19 -13.97 -7.97 8.67
C GLY A 19 -13.05 -6.91 8.07
N PHE A 20 -13.58 -6.02 7.23
CA PHE A 20 -12.86 -4.91 6.64
C PHE A 20 -12.25 -3.98 7.70
N LEU A 21 -13.04 -3.56 8.69
CA LEU A 21 -12.58 -2.68 9.77
C LEU A 21 -11.49 -3.37 10.60
N LEU A 22 -11.70 -4.63 11.00
CA LEU A 22 -10.70 -5.40 11.73
C LEU A 22 -9.39 -5.56 10.94
N TYR A 23 -9.48 -5.79 9.63
CA TYR A 23 -8.30 -5.90 8.77
C TYR A 23 -7.55 -4.57 8.65
N ALA A 24 -8.27 -3.46 8.45
CA ALA A 24 -7.71 -2.12 8.35
C ALA A 24 -7.08 -1.65 9.67
N PHE A 25 -7.72 -1.91 10.81
CA PHE A 25 -7.17 -1.61 12.14
C PHE A 25 -6.04 -2.56 12.52
N GLY A 26 -6.07 -3.79 11.99
CA GLY A 26 -5.07 -4.82 12.21
C GLY A 26 -3.66 -4.39 11.79
N PHE A 27 -3.51 -3.46 10.83
CA PHE A 27 -2.20 -2.91 10.48
C PHE A 27 -1.49 -2.26 11.66
N PHE A 28 -2.25 -1.72 12.61
CA PHE A 28 -1.72 -1.05 13.81
C PHE A 28 -1.79 -1.93 15.06
N LEU A 29 -2.89 -2.69 15.21
CA LEU A 29 -3.29 -3.28 16.49
C LEU A 29 -3.40 -4.81 16.48
N ALA A 30 -3.21 -5.47 15.33
CA ALA A 30 -3.27 -6.93 15.32
C ALA A 30 -2.14 -7.50 16.21
N PRO A 31 -2.40 -8.58 16.95
CA PRO A 31 -1.41 -9.17 17.85
C PRO A 31 -0.24 -9.84 17.10
N SER A 32 -0.40 -10.15 15.81
CA SER A 32 0.64 -10.66 14.91
C SER A 32 0.20 -10.54 13.46
N SER A 33 1.13 -10.69 12.50
CA SER A 33 0.79 -10.78 11.08
C SER A 33 -0.16 -11.93 10.80
N LYS A 34 0.06 -13.10 11.43
CA LYS A 34 -0.81 -14.28 11.32
C LYS A 34 -2.26 -13.99 11.69
N ALA A 35 -2.49 -13.22 12.75
CA ALA A 35 -3.83 -12.83 13.16
C ALA A 35 -4.49 -11.92 12.11
N GLN A 36 -3.75 -10.96 11.55
CA GLN A 36 -4.24 -10.11 10.47
C GLN A 36 -4.57 -10.92 9.20
N TYR A 37 -3.73 -11.92 8.86
CA TYR A 37 -3.99 -12.88 7.80
C TYR A 37 -5.30 -13.65 8.02
N LEU A 38 -5.53 -14.15 9.23
CA LEU A 38 -6.75 -14.87 9.58
C LEU A 38 -8.00 -13.99 9.40
N THR A 39 -7.93 -12.73 9.84
CA THR A 39 -8.99 -11.75 9.61
C THR A 39 -9.27 -11.56 8.13
N LEU A 40 -8.25 -11.57 7.27
CA LEU A 40 -8.46 -11.48 5.84
C LEU A 40 -9.17 -12.72 5.26
N TYR A 41 -8.75 -13.92 5.63
CA TYR A 41 -9.40 -15.15 5.15
C TYR A 41 -10.86 -15.26 5.59
N ILE A 42 -11.13 -15.08 6.88
CA ILE A 42 -12.46 -15.31 7.44
C ILE A 42 -13.34 -14.06 7.32
N GLY A 43 -12.79 -12.89 7.63
CA GLY A 43 -13.53 -11.64 7.69
C GLY A 43 -13.77 -10.98 6.34
N LEU A 44 -12.89 -11.18 5.34
CA LEU A 44 -13.03 -10.54 4.04
C LEU A 44 -13.42 -11.53 2.94
N ILE A 45 -12.67 -12.62 2.74
CA ILE A 45 -12.85 -13.46 1.54
C ILE A 45 -14.23 -14.12 1.53
N LEU A 46 -14.59 -14.83 2.60
CA LEU A 46 -15.86 -15.56 2.67
C LEU A 46 -17.08 -14.66 2.38
N PRO A 47 -17.25 -13.51 3.06
CA PRO A 47 -18.38 -12.64 2.76
C PRO A 47 -18.24 -11.89 1.43
N ALA A 48 -17.04 -11.58 0.95
CA ALA A 48 -16.87 -10.95 -0.37
C ALA A 48 -17.23 -11.89 -1.53
N LEU A 49 -16.96 -13.19 -1.40
CA LEU A 49 -17.36 -14.20 -2.38
C LEU A 49 -18.88 -14.29 -2.52
N TYR A 50 -19.62 -14.16 -1.41
CA TYR A 50 -21.08 -14.10 -1.45
C TYR A 50 -21.56 -12.98 -2.40
N PHE A 51 -21.09 -11.74 -2.19
CA PHE A 51 -21.45 -10.62 -3.07
C PHE A 51 -20.91 -10.78 -4.50
N SER A 52 -19.76 -11.43 -4.67
CA SER A 52 -19.20 -11.70 -6.00
C SER A 52 -20.07 -12.63 -6.83
N PHE A 53 -20.62 -13.69 -6.23
CA PHE A 53 -21.42 -14.69 -6.94
C PHE A 53 -22.88 -14.29 -7.08
N PHE A 54 -23.51 -13.83 -5.98
CA PHE A 54 -24.95 -13.59 -5.96
C PHE A 54 -25.33 -12.16 -6.38
N HIS A 55 -24.39 -11.22 -6.30
CA HIS A 55 -24.61 -9.81 -6.65
C HIS A 55 -23.65 -9.32 -7.74
N PHE A 56 -23.16 -10.23 -8.60
CA PHE A 56 -22.14 -9.93 -9.60
C PHE A 56 -22.47 -8.70 -10.46
N LYS A 57 -23.71 -8.58 -10.96
CA LYS A 57 -24.13 -7.44 -11.80
C LYS A 57 -23.97 -6.11 -11.06
N GLN A 58 -24.50 -6.04 -9.84
CA GLN A 58 -24.42 -4.85 -9.00
C GLN A 58 -22.97 -4.49 -8.68
N TYR A 59 -22.12 -5.49 -8.42
CA TYR A 59 -20.75 -5.22 -8.02
C TYR A 59 -19.78 -5.01 -9.21
N PHE A 60 -19.87 -5.77 -10.28
CA PHE A 60 -18.86 -5.73 -11.34
C PHE A 60 -19.28 -4.92 -12.56
N LEU A 61 -20.59 -4.84 -12.83
CA LEU A 61 -21.08 -4.28 -14.09
C LEU A 61 -21.65 -2.86 -13.95
N GLU A 62 -22.11 -2.47 -12.76
CA GLU A 62 -22.56 -1.10 -12.46
C GLU A 62 -21.39 -0.16 -12.11
N ASN A 63 -21.61 1.17 -12.17
CA ASN A 63 -20.64 2.23 -11.88
C ASN A 63 -19.33 2.11 -12.69
N ASP A 64 -19.44 2.32 -14.01
CA ASP A 64 -18.35 2.35 -14.99
C ASP A 64 -17.51 1.06 -15.05
N LYS A 65 -18.05 -0.06 -14.52
CA LYS A 65 -17.36 -1.36 -14.48
C LYS A 65 -16.01 -1.28 -13.75
N THR A 66 -15.86 -0.35 -12.80
CA THR A 66 -14.58 -0.07 -12.13
C THR A 66 -14.01 -1.33 -11.46
N LEU A 67 -14.85 -2.11 -10.78
CA LEU A 67 -14.44 -3.33 -10.10
C LEU A 67 -14.03 -4.45 -11.08
N LEU A 68 -14.69 -4.52 -12.24
CA LEU A 68 -14.30 -5.44 -13.32
C LEU A 68 -12.92 -5.09 -13.89
N TRP A 69 -12.61 -3.80 -14.04
CA TRP A 69 -11.27 -3.35 -14.43
C TRP A 69 -10.20 -3.69 -13.39
N ILE A 70 -10.51 -3.52 -12.09
CA ILE A 70 -9.61 -3.94 -11.01
C ILE A 70 -9.37 -5.46 -11.08
N LEU A 71 -10.42 -6.26 -11.25
CA LEU A 71 -10.30 -7.71 -11.42
C LEU A 71 -9.42 -8.05 -12.63
N PHE A 72 -9.70 -7.46 -13.79
CA PHE A 72 -8.93 -7.67 -15.02
C PHE A 72 -7.45 -7.35 -14.83
N ILE A 73 -7.12 -6.18 -14.28
CA ILE A 73 -5.74 -5.76 -14.01
C ILE A 73 -5.07 -6.71 -13.02
N THR A 74 -5.76 -7.12 -11.96
CA THR A 74 -5.20 -8.03 -10.96
C THR A 74 -4.92 -9.41 -11.54
N VAL A 75 -5.81 -9.93 -12.40
CA VAL A 75 -5.59 -11.18 -13.14
C VAL A 75 -4.42 -11.03 -14.13
N ALA A 76 -4.33 -9.90 -14.84
CA ALA A 76 -3.23 -9.63 -15.76
C ALA A 76 -1.88 -9.53 -15.03
N LEU A 77 -1.84 -8.93 -13.85
CA LEU A 77 -0.66 -8.90 -12.97
C LEU A 77 -0.31 -10.29 -12.40
N TYR A 78 -1.26 -11.23 -12.36
CA TYR A 78 -1.04 -12.61 -11.93
C TYR A 78 -0.50 -13.51 -13.03
N LEU A 79 -0.76 -13.19 -14.32
CA LEU A 79 -0.32 -13.97 -15.48
C LEU A 79 1.14 -14.42 -15.45
N PRO A 80 2.11 -13.63 -14.95
CA PRO A 80 3.50 -14.09 -14.89
C PRO A 80 3.75 -15.34 -14.05
N SER A 81 2.78 -15.77 -13.26
CA SER A 81 2.82 -17.08 -12.57
C SER A 81 2.80 -18.27 -13.54
N ALA A 82 2.30 -18.09 -14.78
CA ALA A 82 2.14 -19.16 -15.76
C ALA A 82 3.44 -19.56 -16.48
N TRP A 83 4.44 -18.67 -16.50
CA TRP A 83 5.77 -18.93 -17.07
C TRP A 83 6.88 -18.78 -16.02
N ALA A 84 6.53 -18.93 -14.75
CA ALA A 84 7.52 -18.99 -13.69
C ALA A 84 8.23 -20.35 -13.70
N ASP A 85 9.54 -20.34 -13.48
CA ASP A 85 10.34 -21.57 -13.36
C ASP A 85 9.89 -22.43 -12.16
N GLY A 86 9.87 -23.75 -12.36
CA GLY A 86 9.52 -24.75 -11.33
C GLY A 86 8.11 -25.33 -11.49
N ASP A 87 7.50 -25.75 -10.37
CA ASP A 87 6.13 -26.29 -10.36
C ASP A 87 5.11 -25.18 -10.65
N THR A 88 4.67 -25.12 -11.90
CA THR A 88 3.70 -24.14 -12.39
C THR A 88 2.37 -24.24 -11.65
N LEU A 89 1.89 -25.45 -11.36
CA LEU A 89 0.58 -25.68 -10.75
C LEU A 89 0.56 -25.20 -9.29
N ASP A 90 1.61 -25.52 -8.53
CA ASP A 90 1.77 -25.01 -7.16
C ASP A 90 1.95 -23.48 -7.14
N THR A 91 2.72 -22.93 -8.09
CA THR A 91 2.94 -21.48 -8.20
C THR A 91 1.65 -20.73 -8.51
N LEU A 92 0.88 -21.19 -9.50
CA LEU A 92 -0.44 -20.66 -9.84
C LEU A 92 -1.35 -20.68 -8.61
N ARG A 93 -1.47 -21.84 -7.94
CA ARG A 93 -2.29 -21.99 -6.72
C ARG A 93 -1.88 -21.01 -5.62
N LYS A 94 -0.58 -20.84 -5.36
CA LYS A 94 -0.07 -19.95 -4.32
C LYS A 94 -0.36 -18.48 -4.64
N ASN A 95 -0.12 -18.06 -5.88
CA ASN A 95 -0.26 -16.66 -6.29
C ASN A 95 -1.72 -16.26 -6.55
N LEU A 96 -2.60 -17.19 -6.90
CA LEU A 96 -4.04 -16.94 -7.08
C LEU A 96 -4.69 -16.38 -5.81
N LYS A 97 -4.17 -16.78 -4.63
CA LYS A 97 -4.59 -16.20 -3.35
C LYS A 97 -4.41 -14.69 -3.33
N GLY A 98 -3.31 -14.18 -3.89
CA GLY A 98 -3.07 -12.74 -4.02
C GLY A 98 -4.17 -12.04 -4.80
N VAL A 99 -4.61 -12.62 -5.92
CA VAL A 99 -5.74 -12.08 -6.72
C VAL A 99 -7.01 -12.03 -5.88
N LEU A 100 -7.34 -13.14 -5.21
CA LEU A 100 -8.53 -13.21 -4.36
C LEU A 100 -8.50 -12.16 -3.25
N PHE A 101 -7.35 -11.96 -2.60
CA PHE A 101 -7.19 -10.98 -1.53
C PHE A 101 -7.42 -9.55 -2.02
N VAL A 102 -6.81 -9.17 -3.15
CA VAL A 102 -6.92 -7.83 -3.74
C VAL A 102 -8.38 -7.55 -4.15
N VAL A 103 -9.02 -8.51 -4.82
CA VAL A 103 -10.41 -8.39 -5.27
C VAL A 103 -11.37 -8.35 -4.07
N CYS A 104 -11.21 -9.21 -3.07
CA CYS A 104 -12.08 -9.22 -1.89
C CYS A 104 -11.96 -7.92 -1.08
N LEU A 105 -10.75 -7.36 -0.94
CA LEU A 105 -10.55 -6.06 -0.31
C LEU A 105 -11.25 -4.94 -1.10
N SER A 106 -11.16 -4.95 -2.44
CA SER A 106 -11.85 -3.96 -3.28
C SER A 106 -13.38 -4.05 -3.16
N ILE A 107 -13.92 -5.27 -3.08
CA ILE A 107 -15.36 -5.50 -2.80
C ILE A 107 -15.72 -4.97 -1.42
N ALA A 108 -14.91 -5.23 -0.40
CA ALA A 108 -15.18 -4.77 0.96
C ALA A 108 -15.25 -3.24 1.06
N VAL A 109 -14.30 -2.55 0.42
CA VAL A 109 -14.29 -1.08 0.33
C VAL A 109 -15.54 -0.57 -0.36
N ARG A 110 -15.88 -1.11 -1.54
CA ARG A 110 -17.07 -0.69 -2.30
C ARG A 110 -18.36 -1.00 -1.55
N HIS A 111 -18.49 -2.19 -0.99
CA HIS A 111 -19.65 -2.61 -0.21
C HIS A 111 -19.88 -1.63 0.94
N THR A 112 -18.86 -1.36 1.74
CA THR A 112 -18.96 -0.45 2.89
C THR A 112 -19.29 0.97 2.44
N TYR A 113 -18.78 1.42 1.28
CA TYR A 113 -19.15 2.73 0.71
C TYR A 113 -20.63 2.81 0.33
N LEU A 114 -21.17 1.76 -0.29
CA LEU A 114 -22.56 1.71 -0.73
C LEU A 114 -23.55 1.58 0.44
N THR A 115 -23.22 0.78 1.46
CA THR A 115 -24.14 0.50 2.58
C THR A 115 -23.95 1.43 3.77
N SER A 116 -22.72 1.91 4.00
CA SER A 116 -22.35 2.69 5.19
C SER A 116 -21.36 3.81 4.84
N PRO A 117 -21.72 4.79 3.99
CA PRO A 117 -20.81 5.85 3.55
C PRO A 117 -20.25 6.68 4.71
N ARG A 118 -20.99 6.83 5.81
CA ARG A 118 -20.51 7.49 7.04
C ARG A 118 -19.31 6.76 7.65
N LEU A 119 -19.32 5.41 7.68
CA LEU A 119 -18.20 4.62 8.21
C LEU A 119 -16.95 4.78 7.34
N ILE A 120 -17.09 4.74 6.02
CA ILE A 120 -15.99 5.02 5.08
C ILE A 120 -15.44 6.44 5.30
N GLY A 121 -16.31 7.45 5.46
CA GLY A 121 -15.88 8.82 5.71
C GLY A 121 -15.14 9.01 7.04
N GLN A 122 -15.44 8.19 8.05
CA GLN A 122 -14.79 8.20 9.36
C GLN A 122 -13.54 7.31 9.43
N LEU A 123 -13.28 6.47 8.42
CA LEU A 123 -12.18 5.53 8.41
C LEU A 123 -10.80 6.19 8.65
N PRO A 124 -10.45 7.35 8.05
CA PRO A 124 -9.18 8.01 8.37
C PRO A 124 -9.06 8.37 9.85
N ALA A 125 -10.11 8.92 10.46
CA ALA A 125 -10.10 9.28 11.87
C ALA A 125 -9.95 8.05 12.77
N ALA A 126 -10.62 6.94 12.43
CA ALA A 126 -10.48 5.68 13.14
C ALA A 126 -9.04 5.10 13.02
N LEU A 127 -8.45 5.15 11.83
CA LEU A 127 -7.05 4.74 11.61
C LEU A 127 -6.07 5.62 12.39
N LEU A 128 -6.32 6.92 12.50
CA LEU A 128 -5.53 7.82 13.35
C LEU A 128 -5.65 7.42 14.83
N GLY A 129 -6.85 7.08 15.30
CA GLY A 129 -7.06 6.55 16.66
C GLY A 129 -6.25 5.28 16.91
N CYS A 130 -6.31 4.31 15.99
CA CYS A 130 -5.48 3.10 16.05
C CYS A 130 -3.98 3.42 16.02
N GLY A 131 -3.56 4.37 15.20
CA GLY A 131 -2.17 4.83 15.12
C GLY A 131 -1.69 5.49 16.41
N ALA A 132 -2.53 6.26 17.08
CA ALA A 132 -2.22 6.85 18.39
C ALA A 132 -2.08 5.79 19.49
N ILE A 133 -2.92 4.75 19.47
CA ILE A 133 -2.77 3.60 20.37
C ILE A 133 -1.45 2.86 20.08
N ALA A 134 -1.16 2.58 18.81
CA ALA A 134 0.09 1.94 18.41
C ALA A 134 1.33 2.78 18.79
N LEU A 135 1.24 4.11 18.70
CA LEU A 135 2.27 5.03 19.17
C LEU A 135 2.48 4.92 20.68
N ALA A 136 1.41 4.87 21.48
CA ALA A 136 1.52 4.66 22.92
C ALA A 136 2.18 3.31 23.25
N LEU A 137 1.78 2.23 22.57
CA LEU A 137 2.38 0.91 22.72
C LEU A 137 3.86 0.89 22.30
N PHE A 138 4.24 1.65 21.26
CA PHE A 138 5.63 1.83 20.86
C PHE A 138 6.47 2.44 21.98
N TYR A 139 6.00 3.51 22.62
CA TYR A 139 6.74 4.13 23.72
C TYR A 139 6.82 3.25 24.97
N ILE A 140 5.78 2.45 25.24
CA ILE A 140 5.84 1.41 26.29
C ILE A 140 6.94 0.40 25.96
N LYS A 141 7.00 -0.08 24.72
CA LYS A 141 8.02 -1.03 24.27
C LYS A 141 9.43 -0.42 24.32
N LEU A 142 9.57 0.84 23.91
CA LEU A 142 10.83 1.59 24.00
C LEU A 142 11.29 1.71 25.45
N ALA A 143 10.39 2.03 26.40
CA ALA A 143 10.73 2.11 27.81
C ALA A 143 11.20 0.77 28.38
N GLN A 144 10.65 -0.35 27.90
CA GLN A 144 11.03 -1.70 28.33
C GLN A 144 12.35 -2.20 27.75
N SER A 145 12.63 -1.87 26.48
CA SER A 145 13.73 -2.48 25.71
C SER A 145 14.90 -1.53 25.40
N GLY A 146 14.72 -0.23 25.60
CA GLY A 146 15.70 0.78 25.24
C GLY A 146 15.84 0.97 23.73
N VAL A 147 16.83 1.77 23.33
CA VAL A 147 17.15 1.99 21.91
C VAL A 147 18.07 0.86 21.42
N VAL A 148 17.67 0.17 20.36
CA VAL A 148 18.42 -0.94 19.76
C VAL A 148 19.02 -0.48 18.42
N GLY A 149 20.23 -0.96 18.09
CA GLY A 149 21.00 -0.52 16.90
C GLY A 149 20.34 -0.79 15.53
N GLY A 150 19.22 -1.52 15.48
CA GLY A 150 18.43 -1.79 14.27
C GLY A 150 17.09 -1.04 14.20
N GLY A 151 16.84 -0.13 15.14
CA GLY A 151 15.54 0.51 15.32
C GLY A 151 14.65 -0.23 16.32
N VAL A 152 13.74 0.52 16.93
CA VAL A 152 12.84 -0.02 17.95
C VAL A 152 11.58 -0.57 17.25
N PRO A 153 11.23 -1.85 17.46
CA PRO A 153 10.00 -2.40 16.90
C PRO A 153 8.78 -1.94 17.69
N GLY A 154 7.62 -1.92 17.04
CA GLY A 154 6.34 -1.73 17.69
C GLY A 154 5.90 -2.95 18.51
N MET A 155 4.60 -3.02 18.80
CA MET A 155 3.99 -4.18 19.48
C MET A 155 3.05 -4.91 18.52
N GLY A 156 2.85 -6.21 18.74
CA GLY A 156 1.99 -7.05 17.92
C GLY A 156 2.53 -7.20 16.50
N ASN A 157 1.68 -6.99 15.50
CA ASN A 157 2.02 -7.03 14.07
C ASN A 157 3.17 -6.08 13.71
N LEU A 158 3.20 -4.88 14.29
CA LEU A 158 4.29 -3.93 14.08
C LEU A 158 5.61 -4.37 14.76
N GLY A 159 5.54 -5.32 15.68
CA GLY A 159 6.70 -5.84 16.39
C GLY A 159 7.62 -6.74 15.55
N GLU A 160 7.15 -7.20 14.38
CA GLU A 160 7.91 -8.12 13.52
C GLU A 160 9.06 -7.40 12.79
N ASN A 161 8.90 -6.11 12.48
CA ASN A 161 9.91 -5.33 11.77
C ASN A 161 9.83 -3.83 12.14
N PRO A 162 10.92 -3.22 12.67
CA PRO A 162 10.96 -1.78 12.95
C PRO A 162 10.63 -0.90 11.74
N ASN A 163 11.02 -1.30 10.53
CA ASN A 163 10.70 -0.53 9.32
C ASN A 163 9.19 -0.44 9.08
N GLU A 164 8.47 -1.54 9.30
CA GLU A 164 7.00 -1.59 9.17
C GLU A 164 6.31 -0.72 10.22
N THR A 165 6.86 -0.67 11.44
CA THR A 165 6.41 0.25 12.49
C THR A 165 6.50 1.70 12.00
N GLY A 166 7.67 2.12 11.51
CA GLY A 166 7.87 3.48 11.00
C GLY A 166 6.94 3.82 9.82
N LEU A 167 6.72 2.86 8.91
CA LEU A 167 5.83 3.03 7.76
C LEU A 167 4.35 3.18 8.19
N ALA A 168 3.86 2.34 9.10
CA ALA A 168 2.49 2.41 9.60
C ALA A 168 2.23 3.71 10.38
N LEU A 169 3.15 4.07 11.29
CA LEU A 169 3.06 5.33 12.04
C LEU A 169 3.10 6.56 11.13
N SER A 170 3.81 6.49 10.00
CA SER A 170 3.81 7.56 8.99
C SER A 170 2.44 7.76 8.33
N VAL A 171 1.69 6.69 8.10
CA VAL A 171 0.30 6.80 7.60
C VAL A 171 -0.58 7.54 8.61
N ALA A 172 -0.47 7.22 9.89
CA ALA A 172 -1.21 7.93 10.95
C ALA A 172 -0.78 9.41 11.04
N LEU A 173 0.52 9.71 10.93
CA LEU A 173 1.03 11.07 10.89
C LEU A 173 0.50 11.86 9.68
N ILE A 174 0.43 11.26 8.50
CA ILE A 174 -0.16 11.89 7.31
C ILE A 174 -1.63 12.24 7.54
N ILE A 175 -2.41 11.34 8.16
CA ILE A 175 -3.81 11.61 8.51
C ILE A 175 -3.91 12.77 9.51
N LEU A 176 -3.09 12.75 10.57
CA LEU A 176 -3.06 13.81 11.58
C LEU A 176 -2.71 15.16 10.95
N ALA A 177 -1.59 15.23 10.24
CA ALA A 177 -1.12 16.44 9.59
C ALA A 177 -2.13 16.95 8.54
N SER A 178 -2.79 16.04 7.82
CA SER A 178 -3.88 16.38 6.89
C SER A 178 -5.07 17.01 7.60
N SER A 179 -5.46 16.50 8.77
CA SER A 179 -6.59 17.08 9.53
C SER A 179 -6.25 18.44 10.15
N MET A 180 -4.98 18.68 10.46
CA MET A 180 -4.48 19.91 11.07
C MET A 180 -4.09 21.01 10.09
N ALA A 181 -3.89 20.72 8.80
CA ALA A 181 -3.31 21.67 7.85
C ALA A 181 -4.08 23.01 7.76
N ARG A 182 -5.41 22.98 7.95
CA ARG A 182 -6.27 24.18 7.96
C ARG A 182 -6.58 24.72 9.35
N LYS A 183 -6.51 23.88 10.37
CA LYS A 183 -6.83 24.23 11.77
C LYS A 183 -5.79 23.58 12.69
N PRO A 184 -4.59 24.17 12.78
CA PRO A 184 -3.54 23.65 13.64
C PRO A 184 -3.97 23.78 15.11
N SER A 185 -3.55 22.83 15.94
CA SER A 185 -3.73 22.86 17.38
C SER A 185 -2.42 22.54 18.09
N PRO A 186 -2.10 23.16 19.24
CA PRO A 186 -0.87 22.86 19.98
C PRO A 186 -0.75 21.37 20.35
N ALA A 187 -1.84 20.75 20.79
CA ALA A 187 -1.89 19.33 21.10
C ALA A 187 -1.59 18.45 19.87
N GLY A 188 -2.13 18.81 18.71
CA GLY A 188 -1.84 18.10 17.47
C GLY A 188 -0.38 18.28 17.01
N ILE A 189 0.22 19.46 17.23
CA ILE A 189 1.63 19.71 16.90
C ILE A 189 2.52 18.84 17.79
N LEU A 190 2.23 18.79 19.09
CA LEU A 190 2.94 17.92 20.02
C LEU A 190 2.82 16.45 19.60
N LEU A 191 1.61 16.01 19.23
CA LEU A 191 1.39 14.64 18.75
C LEU A 191 2.16 14.35 17.44
N CYS A 192 2.21 15.29 16.49
CA CYS A 192 3.02 15.18 15.29
C CYS A 192 4.51 14.98 15.60
N LEU A 193 5.05 15.76 16.56
CA LEU A 193 6.44 15.61 17.00
C LEU A 193 6.69 14.23 17.61
N THR A 194 5.76 13.75 18.45
CA THR A 194 5.84 12.41 19.04
C THR A 194 5.83 11.31 17.98
N PHE A 195 4.99 11.42 16.93
CA PHE A 195 5.03 10.52 15.79
C PHE A 195 6.38 10.57 15.06
N LEU A 196 6.90 11.77 14.76
CA LEU A 196 8.18 11.93 14.06
C LEU A 196 9.35 11.30 14.84
N ILE A 197 9.38 11.49 16.17
CA ILE A 197 10.39 10.87 17.03
C ILE A 197 10.27 9.35 16.99
N ALA A 198 9.06 8.80 17.11
CA ALA A 198 8.85 7.35 17.03
C ALA A 198 9.28 6.77 15.67
N ILE A 199 8.95 7.45 14.56
CA ILE A 199 9.33 7.03 13.21
C ILE A 199 10.86 7.06 13.03
N TYR A 200 11.52 8.08 13.57
CA TYR A 200 12.98 8.17 13.58
C TYR A 200 13.61 7.03 14.40
N LEU A 201 13.09 6.76 15.60
CA LEU A 201 13.58 5.69 16.48
C LEU A 201 13.28 4.28 15.95
N ALA A 202 12.24 4.12 15.12
CA ALA A 202 11.97 2.90 14.37
C ALA A 202 12.99 2.68 13.22
N TYR A 203 13.86 3.65 12.94
CA TYR A 203 14.94 3.60 11.97
C TYR A 203 14.51 3.39 10.50
N SER A 204 13.26 3.76 10.18
CA SER A 204 12.70 3.58 8.84
C SER A 204 13.08 4.72 7.89
N ARG A 205 14.22 4.59 7.21
CA ARG A 205 14.73 5.59 6.25
C ARG A 205 13.77 5.84 5.09
N ALA A 206 13.14 4.77 4.59
CA ALA A 206 12.15 4.86 3.52
C ALA A 206 10.95 5.72 3.95
N ALA A 207 10.44 5.50 5.18
CA ALA A 207 9.34 6.28 5.73
C ALA A 207 9.69 7.77 5.87
N LEU A 208 10.88 8.09 6.39
CA LEU A 208 11.33 9.48 6.53
C LEU A 208 11.43 10.19 5.16
N LEU A 209 12.00 9.52 4.15
CA LEU A 209 12.08 10.06 2.79
C LEU A 209 10.68 10.24 2.18
N GLY A 210 9.80 9.24 2.35
CA GLY A 210 8.40 9.32 1.91
C GLY A 210 7.67 10.51 2.52
N LEU A 211 7.85 10.76 3.82
CA LEU A 211 7.28 11.91 4.53
C LEU A 211 7.89 13.25 4.09
N ALA A 212 9.20 13.30 3.85
CA ALA A 212 9.90 14.51 3.41
C ALA A 212 9.39 15.03 2.06
N VAL A 213 8.88 14.14 1.21
CA VAL A 213 8.20 14.52 -0.04
C VAL A 213 6.70 14.71 0.17
N THR A 214 6.06 13.82 0.94
CA THR A 214 4.60 13.81 1.05
C THR A 214 4.04 14.98 1.83
N LEU A 215 4.64 15.34 2.97
CA LEU A 215 4.12 16.39 3.83
C LEU A 215 4.18 17.78 3.16
N PRO A 216 5.29 18.21 2.51
CA PRO A 216 5.30 19.50 1.82
C PRO A 216 4.30 19.56 0.66
N PHE A 217 4.22 18.50 -0.16
CA PHE A 217 3.23 18.42 -1.23
C PHE A 217 1.81 18.54 -0.68
N MET A 218 1.48 17.76 0.36
CA MET A 218 0.18 17.77 1.01
C MET A 218 -0.17 19.17 1.51
N LEU A 219 0.73 19.84 2.23
CA LEU A 219 0.50 21.18 2.76
C LEU A 219 0.22 22.18 1.62
N LEU A 220 1.08 22.21 0.59
CA LEU A 220 0.89 23.08 -0.58
C LEU A 220 -0.46 22.82 -1.28
N HIS A 221 -0.82 21.55 -1.46
CA HIS A 221 -2.08 21.16 -2.08
C HIS A 221 -3.29 21.57 -1.22
N GLN A 222 -3.24 21.38 0.10
CA GLN A 222 -4.33 21.73 1.01
C GLN A 222 -4.55 23.23 1.18
N TYR A 223 -3.48 24.02 1.08
CA TYR A 223 -3.53 25.50 1.03
C TYR A 223 -4.03 26.04 -0.32
N GLY A 224 -4.50 25.18 -1.23
CA GLY A 224 -5.05 25.62 -2.51
C GLY A 224 -3.98 26.11 -3.48
N LYS A 225 -2.72 25.66 -3.33
CA LYS A 225 -1.61 25.98 -4.24
C LYS A 225 -1.20 24.74 -5.06
N PRO A 226 -2.10 24.14 -5.88
CA PRO A 226 -1.80 22.90 -6.60
C PRO A 226 -0.63 23.05 -7.58
N ARG A 227 -0.46 24.22 -8.22
CA ARG A 227 0.69 24.48 -9.10
C ARG A 227 2.02 24.42 -8.35
N ALA A 228 2.08 24.98 -7.14
CA ALA A 228 3.27 24.92 -6.30
C ALA A 228 3.53 23.49 -5.82
N ALA A 229 2.48 22.74 -5.46
CA ALA A 229 2.58 21.34 -5.10
C ALA A 229 3.14 20.49 -6.27
N THR A 230 2.63 20.67 -7.48
CA THR A 230 3.16 20.00 -8.69
C THR A 230 4.58 20.42 -8.99
N THR A 231 4.90 21.72 -8.90
CA THR A 231 6.27 22.23 -9.10
C THR A 231 7.24 21.60 -8.11
N PHE A 232 6.86 21.49 -6.84
CA PHE A 232 7.64 20.82 -5.81
C PHE A 232 7.91 19.36 -6.19
N LEU A 233 6.90 18.60 -6.63
CA LEU A 233 7.11 17.22 -7.09
C LEU A 233 8.05 17.15 -8.30
N VAL A 234 7.90 18.05 -9.28
CA VAL A 234 8.82 18.11 -10.43
C VAL A 234 10.25 18.37 -9.97
N CYS A 235 10.47 19.31 -9.05
CA CYS A 235 11.79 19.55 -8.47
C CYS A 235 12.35 18.32 -7.74
N CYS A 236 11.53 17.60 -6.96
CA CYS A 236 11.93 16.35 -6.32
C CYS A 236 12.31 15.29 -7.37
N SER A 237 11.54 15.15 -8.45
CA SER A 237 11.84 14.20 -9.54
C SER A 237 13.13 14.57 -10.27
N VAL A 238 13.34 15.85 -10.59
CA VAL A 238 14.60 16.32 -11.20
C VAL A 238 15.78 16.07 -10.27
N GLY A 239 15.65 16.35 -8.97
CA GLY A 239 16.68 16.05 -7.99
C GLY A 239 16.98 14.56 -7.89
N ALA A 240 15.96 13.70 -7.91
CA ALA A 240 16.14 12.25 -7.91
C ALA A 240 16.85 11.75 -9.18
N ILE A 241 16.49 12.30 -10.36
CA ILE A 241 17.17 12.00 -11.63
C ILE A 241 18.63 12.45 -11.60
N ALA A 242 18.92 13.64 -11.06
CA ALA A 242 20.28 14.14 -10.93
C ALA A 242 21.13 13.23 -10.02
N VAL A 243 20.60 12.84 -8.85
CA VAL A 243 21.28 11.88 -7.94
C VAL A 243 21.51 10.54 -8.63
N ALA A 244 20.52 10.01 -9.35
CA ALA A 244 20.68 8.77 -10.11
C ALA A 244 21.73 8.92 -11.24
N GLY A 245 21.78 10.07 -11.92
CA GLY A 245 22.79 10.38 -12.92
C GLY A 245 24.21 10.41 -12.33
N MET A 246 24.38 11.06 -11.17
CA MET A 246 25.66 11.06 -10.44
C MET A 246 26.09 9.66 -10.01
N MET A 247 25.14 8.82 -9.59
CA MET A 247 25.40 7.40 -9.30
C MET A 247 25.87 6.64 -10.54
N LEU A 248 25.23 6.84 -11.70
CA LEU A 248 25.61 6.20 -12.96
C LEU A 248 26.98 6.66 -13.48
N MET A 249 27.35 7.91 -13.21
CA MET A 249 28.67 8.47 -13.56
C MET A 249 29.78 8.02 -12.60
N GLY A 250 29.45 7.34 -11.49
CA GLY A 250 30.41 6.88 -10.48
C GLY A 250 30.82 7.94 -9.44
N GLU A 251 30.22 9.12 -9.48
CA GLU A 251 30.48 10.21 -8.51
C GLU A 251 29.84 9.93 -7.14
N LEU A 252 28.76 9.14 -7.12
CA LEU A 252 28.11 8.67 -5.92
C LEU A 252 28.08 7.14 -5.87
N ASP A 253 28.47 6.56 -4.75
CA ASP A 253 28.40 5.11 -4.53
C ASP A 253 26.94 4.65 -4.38
N ALA A 254 26.39 4.16 -5.50
CA ALA A 254 25.03 3.65 -5.58
C ALA A 254 24.77 2.48 -4.61
N ASP A 255 25.75 1.59 -4.43
CA ASP A 255 25.61 0.43 -3.56
C ASP A 255 25.57 0.86 -2.09
N LYS A 256 26.38 1.83 -1.68
CA LYS A 256 26.30 2.35 -0.30
C LYS A 256 24.99 3.08 -0.04
N LEU A 257 24.56 3.92 -0.97
CA LEU A 257 23.37 4.78 -0.80
C LEU A 257 22.05 4.01 -0.89
N LEU A 258 22.00 2.96 -1.72
CA LEU A 258 20.81 2.12 -1.91
C LEU A 258 20.91 0.78 -1.17
N SER A 259 21.76 0.68 -0.15
CA SER A 259 21.90 -0.52 0.69
C SER A 259 22.19 -1.81 -0.10
N ARG A 260 23.06 -1.71 -1.10
CA ARG A 260 23.52 -2.77 -2.03
C ARG A 260 22.44 -3.29 -2.98
N ARG A 261 21.30 -2.61 -3.11
CA ARG A 261 20.24 -3.02 -4.05
C ARG A 261 20.70 -3.04 -5.52
N PRO A 262 21.50 -2.09 -6.03
CA PRO A 262 21.95 -2.11 -7.43
C PRO A 262 22.75 -3.36 -7.80
N SER A 263 23.75 -3.74 -7.00
CA SER A 263 24.49 -5.00 -7.18
C SER A 263 23.57 -6.21 -7.13
N LEU A 264 22.65 -6.27 -6.16
CA LEU A 264 21.64 -7.33 -6.09
C LEU A 264 20.77 -7.41 -7.34
N TRP A 265 20.25 -6.29 -7.83
CA TRP A 265 19.39 -6.23 -9.01
C TRP A 265 20.14 -6.63 -10.28
N LYS A 266 21.42 -6.25 -10.39
CA LYS A 266 22.30 -6.70 -11.47
C LYS A 266 22.49 -8.21 -11.44
N ASP A 267 22.72 -8.78 -10.26
CA ASP A 267 22.83 -10.24 -10.10
C ASP A 267 21.52 -10.95 -10.45
N PHE A 268 20.37 -10.38 -10.08
CA PHE A 268 19.07 -10.92 -10.49
C PHE A 268 18.92 -10.97 -12.01
N LEU A 269 19.27 -9.88 -12.71
CA LEU A 269 19.14 -9.81 -14.16
C LEU A 269 20.13 -10.75 -14.88
N SER A 270 21.34 -10.93 -14.34
CA SER A 270 22.34 -11.82 -14.94
C SER A 270 22.01 -13.31 -14.78
N HIS A 271 21.29 -13.69 -13.72
CA HIS A 271 20.93 -15.09 -13.45
C HIS A 271 19.57 -15.51 -14.04
N ASN A 272 18.76 -14.59 -14.57
CA ASN A 272 17.48 -14.92 -15.21
C ASN A 272 17.61 -14.87 -16.74
N SER A 273 18.19 -15.92 -17.34
CA SER A 273 18.33 -16.03 -18.80
C SER A 273 16.99 -16.06 -19.55
N GLY A 274 15.89 -16.41 -18.86
CA GLY A 274 14.51 -16.34 -19.36
C GLY A 274 13.83 -14.97 -19.25
N PHE A 275 14.53 -13.92 -18.81
CA PHE A 275 13.96 -12.58 -18.69
C PHE A 275 13.60 -11.99 -20.06
N HIS A 276 12.36 -11.55 -20.22
CA HIS A 276 11.92 -10.78 -21.37
C HIS A 276 11.42 -9.39 -20.96
N TRP A 277 11.80 -8.35 -21.68
CA TRP A 277 11.41 -6.97 -21.34
C TRP A 277 9.89 -6.75 -21.29
N ALA A 278 9.13 -7.45 -22.14
CA ALA A 278 7.68 -7.25 -22.22
C ALA A 278 6.92 -7.93 -21.07
N TRP A 279 7.30 -9.15 -20.68
CA TRP A 279 6.55 -10.01 -19.74
C TRP A 279 7.35 -10.51 -18.53
N GLY A 280 8.61 -10.08 -18.39
CA GLY A 280 9.47 -10.40 -17.25
C GLY A 280 9.95 -11.84 -17.24
N ALA A 281 10.57 -12.23 -16.12
CA ALA A 281 11.08 -13.57 -15.84
C ALA A 281 10.07 -14.49 -15.13
N GLY A 282 8.82 -14.06 -14.99
CA GLY A 282 7.77 -14.84 -14.31
C GLY A 282 7.74 -14.62 -12.79
N LEU A 283 6.64 -15.07 -12.16
CA LEU A 283 6.33 -14.87 -10.74
C LEU A 283 6.36 -16.21 -9.97
N PRO A 284 7.52 -16.67 -9.47
CA PRO A 284 7.64 -17.94 -8.76
C PRO A 284 6.90 -17.92 -7.43
N GLY A 285 6.56 -19.09 -6.87
CA GLY A 285 5.85 -19.19 -5.59
C GLY A 285 6.56 -18.54 -4.38
N SER A 286 7.88 -18.34 -4.44
CA SER A 286 8.68 -17.65 -3.41
C SER A 286 8.91 -16.17 -3.74
N ILE A 287 8.92 -15.32 -2.71
CA ILE A 287 9.30 -13.89 -2.78
C ILE A 287 10.83 -13.74 -2.87
N THR A 288 11.55 -14.74 -2.37
CA THR A 288 13.01 -14.75 -2.29
C THR A 288 13.62 -15.59 -3.40
N VAL A 289 14.71 -15.09 -3.99
CA VAL A 289 15.61 -15.91 -4.80
C VAL A 289 16.86 -16.16 -3.97
N PHE A 290 17.26 -17.42 -3.84
CA PHE A 290 18.51 -17.73 -3.16
C PHE A 290 19.67 -17.35 -4.08
N SER A 291 20.53 -16.44 -3.65
CA SER A 291 21.79 -16.16 -4.34
C SER A 291 22.84 -17.14 -3.83
N GLU A 292 23.35 -17.98 -4.73
CA GLU A 292 24.46 -18.90 -4.42
C GLU A 292 25.76 -18.14 -4.13
N ILE A 293 25.95 -16.97 -4.74
CA ILE A 293 27.13 -16.11 -4.52
C ILE A 293 27.09 -15.47 -3.13
N LEU A 294 25.91 -15.01 -2.69
CA LEU A 294 25.75 -14.32 -1.39
C LEU A 294 25.27 -15.25 -0.27
N GLN A 295 25.04 -16.53 -0.57
CA GLN A 295 24.52 -17.57 0.33
C GLN A 295 23.29 -17.10 1.15
N ARG A 296 22.42 -16.27 0.53
CA ARG A 296 21.26 -15.68 1.21
C ARG A 296 20.07 -15.52 0.27
N LYS A 297 18.88 -15.54 0.88
CA LYS A 297 17.62 -15.20 0.24
C LYS A 297 17.58 -13.70 -0.08
N LEU A 298 17.45 -13.38 -1.35
CA LEU A 298 17.36 -12.03 -1.87
C LEU A 298 15.91 -11.63 -2.10
N GLU A 299 15.55 -10.43 -1.67
CA GLU A 299 14.27 -9.80 -1.99
C GLU A 299 14.49 -8.57 -2.88
N PRO A 300 13.55 -8.24 -3.78
CA PRO A 300 13.66 -7.07 -4.65
C PRO A 300 13.80 -5.73 -3.91
N HIS A 301 13.23 -5.62 -2.69
CA HIS A 301 13.13 -4.38 -1.90
C HIS A 301 12.74 -3.14 -2.74
N SER A 302 11.86 -3.34 -3.73
CA SER A 302 11.32 -2.29 -4.57
C SER A 302 10.16 -2.85 -5.37
N LEU A 303 8.99 -2.20 -5.27
CA LEU A 303 7.82 -2.58 -6.04
C LEU A 303 8.12 -2.51 -7.54
N TYR A 304 8.74 -1.43 -7.98
CA TYR A 304 8.94 -1.15 -9.40
C TYR A 304 9.94 -2.13 -10.02
N PHE A 305 11.03 -2.43 -9.31
CA PHE A 305 11.96 -3.47 -9.74
C PHE A 305 11.26 -4.84 -9.75
N ALA A 306 10.46 -5.17 -8.73
CA ALA A 306 9.71 -6.42 -8.71
C ALA A 306 8.70 -6.51 -9.89
N LEU A 307 8.00 -5.44 -10.21
CA LEU A 307 7.08 -5.37 -11.35
C LEU A 307 7.82 -5.63 -12.68
N GLY A 308 8.92 -4.92 -12.90
CA GLY A 308 9.73 -5.08 -14.12
C GLY A 308 10.36 -6.46 -14.22
N LEU A 309 11.00 -6.93 -13.15
CA LEU A 309 11.66 -8.24 -13.12
C LEU A 309 10.67 -9.38 -13.36
N ARG A 310 9.49 -9.35 -12.71
CA ARG A 310 8.55 -10.48 -12.71
C ARG A 310 7.58 -10.44 -13.87
N GLY A 311 7.06 -9.26 -14.22
CA GLY A 311 6.02 -9.10 -15.22
C GLY A 311 6.35 -8.12 -16.36
N GLY A 312 7.58 -7.64 -16.43
CA GLY A 312 8.07 -6.76 -17.50
C GLY A 312 7.37 -5.41 -17.54
N ILE A 313 7.46 -4.76 -18.70
CA ILE A 313 6.81 -3.48 -18.95
C ILE A 313 5.28 -3.58 -18.88
N LEU A 314 4.71 -4.76 -19.16
CA LEU A 314 3.27 -5.01 -19.05
C LEU A 314 2.80 -4.79 -17.61
N ALA A 315 3.44 -5.44 -16.63
CA ALA A 315 3.04 -5.31 -15.23
C ALA A 315 3.26 -3.89 -14.69
N ILE A 316 4.35 -3.23 -15.07
CA ILE A 316 4.61 -1.82 -14.73
C ILE A 316 3.47 -0.94 -15.26
N THR A 317 3.14 -1.08 -16.55
CA THR A 317 2.13 -0.26 -17.21
C THR A 317 0.75 -0.46 -16.60
N LEU A 318 0.37 -1.70 -16.33
CA LEU A 318 -0.92 -2.03 -15.71
C LEU A 318 -1.04 -1.45 -14.30
N PHE A 319 -0.01 -1.62 -13.47
CA PHE A 319 -0.02 -1.12 -12.10
C PHE A 319 0.02 0.42 -12.05
N LEU A 320 0.92 1.06 -12.82
CA LEU A 320 0.98 2.51 -12.90
C LEU A 320 -0.26 3.12 -13.55
N GLY A 321 -0.86 2.44 -14.52
CA GLY A 321 -2.14 2.82 -15.10
C GLY A 321 -3.27 2.83 -14.07
N LEU A 322 -3.29 1.85 -13.16
CA LEU A 322 -4.25 1.80 -12.05
C LEU A 322 -4.04 2.96 -11.05
N VAL A 323 -2.78 3.26 -10.70
CA VAL A 323 -2.42 4.40 -9.85
C VAL A 323 -2.83 5.72 -10.51
N LEU A 324 -2.51 5.89 -11.80
CA LEU A 324 -2.87 7.08 -12.56
C LEU A 324 -4.39 7.25 -12.64
N ALA A 325 -5.14 6.17 -12.88
CA ALA A 325 -6.60 6.20 -12.87
C ALA A 325 -7.15 6.65 -11.50
N ALA A 326 -6.55 6.21 -10.39
CA ALA A 326 -6.94 6.64 -9.05
C ALA A 326 -6.70 8.15 -8.84
N VAL A 327 -5.54 8.66 -9.26
CA VAL A 327 -5.20 10.10 -9.18
C VAL A 327 -6.12 10.94 -10.07
N ILE A 328 -6.37 10.51 -11.31
CA ILE A 328 -7.28 11.20 -12.22
C ILE A 328 -8.70 11.24 -11.66
N ARG A 329 -9.17 10.15 -11.04
CA ARG A 329 -10.51 10.07 -10.45
C ARG A 329 -10.66 11.01 -9.24
N HIS A 330 -9.62 11.18 -8.43
CA HIS A 330 -9.60 12.16 -7.34
C HIS A 330 -9.73 13.60 -7.86
N GLY A 331 -9.01 13.94 -8.93
CA GLY A 331 -8.95 15.29 -9.47
C GLY A 331 -7.92 16.20 -8.76
N ILE A 332 -7.89 17.46 -9.17
CA ILE A 332 -6.81 18.41 -8.83
C ILE A 332 -7.10 19.23 -7.56
N LYS A 333 -8.37 19.33 -7.15
CA LYS A 333 -8.76 20.16 -6.00
C LYS A 333 -8.71 19.36 -4.69
N PRO A 334 -8.29 19.99 -3.59
CA PRO A 334 -8.34 19.34 -2.28
C PRO A 334 -9.79 19.06 -1.87
N SER A 335 -10.02 17.87 -1.34
CA SER A 335 -11.29 17.36 -0.83
C SER A 335 -11.08 16.57 0.47
N SER A 336 -12.16 16.16 1.13
CA SER A 336 -12.07 15.26 2.30
C SER A 336 -11.37 13.93 1.96
N ASN A 337 -11.44 13.49 0.70
CA ASN A 337 -10.82 12.26 0.23
C ASN A 337 -9.33 12.42 -0.10
N SER A 338 -8.79 13.65 -0.09
CA SER A 338 -7.38 13.88 -0.44
C SER A 338 -6.39 13.20 0.51
N VAL A 339 -6.80 12.84 1.73
CA VAL A 339 -5.95 12.05 2.63
C VAL A 339 -5.49 10.74 1.99
N TRP A 340 -6.36 10.07 1.23
CA TRP A 340 -6.02 8.83 0.53
C TRP A 340 -5.04 9.06 -0.62
N LEU A 341 -5.10 10.23 -1.28
CA LEU A 341 -4.09 10.63 -2.27
C LEU A 341 -2.72 10.81 -1.62
N TYR A 342 -2.65 11.43 -0.45
CA TYR A 342 -1.37 11.63 0.26
C TYR A 342 -0.79 10.30 0.77
N ILE A 343 -1.64 9.42 1.30
CA ILE A 343 -1.22 8.08 1.72
C ILE A 343 -0.73 7.25 0.51
N LEU A 344 -1.43 7.29 -0.62
CA LEU A 344 -1.00 6.61 -1.85
C LEU A 344 0.35 7.15 -2.33
N MET A 345 0.50 8.48 -2.38
CA MET A 345 1.75 9.10 -2.80
C MET A 345 2.92 8.72 -1.88
N PHE A 346 2.70 8.73 -0.56
CA PHE A 346 3.66 8.21 0.41
C PHE A 346 4.05 6.77 0.07
N GLY A 347 3.06 5.90 -0.16
CA GLY A 347 3.30 4.51 -0.53
C GLY A 347 4.08 4.34 -1.82
N MET A 348 3.75 5.09 -2.87
CA MET A 348 4.47 5.03 -4.15
C MET A 348 5.95 5.43 -3.98
N ILE A 349 6.26 6.38 -3.10
CA ILE A 349 7.63 6.82 -2.86
C ILE A 349 8.40 5.81 -2.00
N THR A 350 7.80 5.33 -0.90
CA THR A 350 8.45 4.35 -0.01
C THR A 350 8.72 3.04 -0.74
N GLN A 351 7.83 2.64 -1.65
CA GLN A 351 7.97 1.43 -2.44
C GLN A 351 9.05 1.46 -3.52
N CYS A 352 9.72 2.60 -3.72
CA CYS A 352 11.01 2.63 -4.43
C CYS A 352 12.08 1.81 -3.68
N PHE A 353 11.98 1.74 -2.35
CA PHE A 353 13.01 1.20 -1.46
C PHE A 353 12.52 0.03 -0.58
N GLU A 354 11.21 -0.08 -0.35
CA GLU A 354 10.62 -1.18 0.42
C GLU A 354 9.34 -1.62 -0.28
N GLY A 355 9.41 -2.66 -1.10
CA GLY A 355 8.27 -3.09 -1.89
C GLY A 355 8.43 -4.52 -2.39
N VAL A 356 7.28 -5.16 -2.57
CA VAL A 356 7.14 -6.47 -3.18
C VAL A 356 6.12 -6.41 -4.29
N TYR A 357 6.10 -7.45 -5.13
CA TYR A 357 5.12 -7.57 -6.20
C TYR A 357 3.68 -7.46 -5.65
N PRO A 358 2.78 -6.68 -6.29
CA PRO A 358 1.54 -6.22 -5.65
C PRO A 358 0.47 -7.31 -5.53
N VAL A 359 0.50 -8.34 -6.40
CA VAL A 359 -0.40 -9.50 -6.35
C VAL A 359 0.27 -10.65 -5.60
N ARG A 360 0.39 -10.48 -4.28
CA ARG A 360 1.00 -11.41 -3.35
C ARG A 360 0.21 -11.44 -2.04
N PRO A 361 0.53 -12.36 -1.11
CA PRO A 361 -0.05 -12.36 0.21
C PRO A 361 0.01 -10.97 0.88
N PRO A 362 -1.06 -10.54 1.59
CA PRO A 362 -1.17 -9.23 2.19
C PRO A 362 -0.03 -8.97 3.17
N ASN A 363 0.57 -7.79 3.04
CA ASN A 363 1.62 -7.32 3.93
C ASN A 363 1.29 -5.90 4.39
N SER A 364 2.11 -5.38 5.30
CA SER A 364 2.00 -4.01 5.83
C SER A 364 1.88 -2.94 4.73
N PHE A 365 2.39 -3.19 3.53
CA PHE A 365 2.38 -2.22 2.43
C PHE A 365 0.99 -1.97 1.86
N TRP A 366 0.04 -2.90 2.06
CA TRP A 366 -1.34 -2.75 1.61
C TRP A 366 -2.04 -1.55 2.25
N LEU A 367 -1.65 -1.17 3.47
CA LEU A 367 -2.15 0.01 4.17
C LEU A 367 -1.95 1.30 3.36
N TYR A 368 -0.84 1.39 2.63
CA TYR A 368 -0.46 2.59 1.88
C TYR A 368 -0.36 2.37 0.37
N THR A 369 -0.83 1.23 -0.14
CA THR A 369 -0.97 0.97 -1.58
C THR A 369 -2.39 0.58 -1.96
N TRP A 370 -2.78 -0.67 -1.70
CA TRP A 370 -4.09 -1.18 -2.11
C TRP A 370 -5.24 -0.46 -1.44
N LEU A 371 -5.18 -0.22 -0.12
CA LEU A 371 -6.24 0.50 0.59
C LEU A 371 -6.49 1.90 0.02
N PRO A 372 -5.51 2.83 -0.04
CA PRO A 372 -5.76 4.16 -0.57
C PRO A 372 -6.13 4.13 -2.07
N LEU A 373 -5.58 3.20 -2.85
CA LEU A 373 -5.93 3.03 -4.25
C LEU A 373 -7.42 2.68 -4.42
N PHE A 374 -7.94 1.75 -3.61
CA PHE A 374 -9.36 1.40 -3.62
C PHE A 374 -10.25 2.50 -3.07
N MET A 375 -9.83 3.20 -2.01
CA MET A 375 -10.57 4.34 -1.50
C MET A 375 -10.73 5.40 -2.61
N LEU A 376 -9.67 5.74 -3.33
CA LEU A 376 -9.74 6.70 -4.43
C LEU A 376 -10.59 6.20 -5.60
N LEU A 377 -10.41 4.96 -6.04
CA LEU A 377 -11.11 4.40 -7.19
C LEU A 377 -12.59 4.09 -6.94
N LEU A 378 -12.97 3.69 -5.73
CA LEU A 378 -14.30 3.12 -5.46
C LEU A 378 -15.21 4.02 -4.63
N THR A 379 -14.66 5.07 -4.02
CA THR A 379 -15.43 5.99 -3.14
C THR A 379 -15.49 7.43 -3.65
N THR A 380 -14.71 7.75 -4.70
CA THR A 380 -14.77 9.06 -5.34
C THR A 380 -15.82 9.04 -6.45
N ASN A 381 -16.92 9.75 -6.26
CA ASN A 381 -17.93 9.93 -7.30
C ASN A 381 -17.41 10.90 -8.37
N LYS A 382 -17.34 10.44 -9.62
CA LYS A 382 -17.38 11.35 -10.78
C LYS A 382 -18.87 11.67 -11.00
N ASN A 383 -19.29 12.85 -10.54
CA ASN A 383 -20.60 13.50 -10.74
C ASN A 383 -21.83 12.97 -9.95
N PRO A 384 -22.40 13.79 -9.06
CA PRO A 384 -23.84 13.81 -8.80
C PRO A 384 -24.63 14.65 -9.81
N ASP A 385 -23.98 15.48 -10.64
CA ASP A 385 -24.62 16.47 -11.53
C ASP A 385 -24.35 16.22 -13.04
N ARG A 386 -24.31 14.97 -13.48
CA ARG A 386 -24.45 14.61 -14.91
C ARG A 386 -25.38 13.43 -15.09
#